data_AF-A0A450XI72-F1
#
_entry.id   AF-A0A450XI72-F1
#
_cell.length_a   1.000
_cell.length_b   1.000
_cell.length_c   1.000
_cell.angle_alpha   90.00
_cell.angle_beta   90.00
_cell.angle_gamma   90.00
#
_symmetry.space_group_name_H-M   'P 1'
#
loop_
_entity.id
_entity.type
_entity.pdbx_description
1 polymer ?
#
loop_
_entity_poly.entity_id
_entity_poly.type
_entity_poly.pdbx_seq_one_letter_code
_entity_poly.pdbx_strand_id
1 'polypeptide(L)'
;MNHLILEPSNSPLTFISANPQLSSQSQMETSLMSYVMLHDASFEYYAIDLAIVLVILAGLRFFSGMVANISLREVLSVDDNAAVGISLTGAVIGVAIMLMGAVAGDAGGTPGEEALLMFGYGVVGIVLMWVTSRLFDHLSMPNIPIHNLIQKGNVAAAMVDAGNLIATAIIVRAVMSWVDGSTYMGIAVVLAGYVVAQAILYLATRYRIAVFARRHPGKSLQQEIAGGNMALAVRFAGHRIGVGLAVTAASGIVIYMLDNVW
;
A
#
# COMPACT_ATOMS: atom_id res chain seq x y z
N MET A 1 21.80 28.39 -91.36
CA MET A 1 20.39 28.15 -91.71
C MET A 1 19.84 27.21 -90.64
N ASN A 2 19.23 27.74 -89.58
CA ASN A 2 17.76 27.93 -89.43
C ASN A 2 17.09 26.59 -89.04
N HIS A 3 16.28 26.40 -88.00
CA HIS A 3 15.62 27.25 -87.01
C HIS A 3 15.20 26.38 -85.80
N LEU A 4 15.03 27.03 -84.63
CA LEU A 4 14.32 26.55 -83.43
C LEU A 4 12.87 26.15 -83.72
N ILE A 5 12.37 25.09 -83.08
CA ILE A 5 10.98 25.00 -82.60
C ILE A 5 11.00 24.30 -81.23
N LEU A 6 10.54 25.02 -80.21
CA LEU A 6 10.25 24.56 -78.85
C LEU A 6 8.78 24.17 -78.78
N GLU A 7 8.45 22.98 -78.27
CA GLU A 7 7.12 22.64 -77.76
C GLU A 7 7.23 22.27 -76.27
N PRO A 8 6.40 22.84 -75.37
CA PRO A 8 6.44 22.51 -73.95
C PRO A 8 5.48 21.34 -73.65
N SER A 9 5.99 20.22 -73.12
CA SER A 9 5.12 19.20 -72.51
C SER A 9 4.73 19.64 -71.10
N ASN A 10 3.51 20.13 -70.94
CA ASN A 10 2.88 20.41 -69.67
C ASN A 10 2.64 19.11 -68.88
N SER A 11 3.58 18.72 -68.02
CA SER A 11 3.26 17.93 -66.83
C SER A 11 2.92 18.90 -65.69
N PRO A 12 1.69 18.89 -65.12
CA PRO A 12 1.41 19.68 -63.94
C PRO A 12 2.17 19.06 -62.77
N LEU A 13 3.36 19.59 -62.49
CA LEU A 13 3.96 19.50 -61.16
C LEU A 13 3.00 20.24 -60.23
N THR A 14 2.06 19.49 -59.65
CA THR A 14 1.30 19.90 -58.48
C THR A 14 2.30 20.00 -57.34
N PHE A 15 2.94 21.17 -57.21
CA PHE A 15 3.57 21.60 -55.99
C PHE A 15 2.46 21.72 -54.94
N ILE A 16 2.18 20.63 -54.24
CA ILE A 16 1.57 20.71 -52.91
C ILE A 16 2.66 21.37 -52.06
N SER A 17 2.61 22.70 -51.94
CA SER A 17 3.32 23.37 -50.86
C SER A 17 2.68 22.83 -49.57
N ALA A 18 3.36 21.89 -48.92
CA ALA A 18 3.01 21.49 -47.57
C ALA A 18 3.20 22.73 -46.71
N ASN A 19 2.11 23.45 -46.46
CA ASN A 19 2.11 24.65 -45.63
C ASN A 19 2.63 24.24 -44.25
N PRO A 20 3.83 24.70 -43.82
CA PRO A 20 4.46 24.23 -42.58
C PRO A 20 3.61 24.51 -41.33
N GLN A 21 2.70 25.49 -41.44
CA GLN A 21 1.73 25.86 -40.41
C GLN A 21 0.59 24.82 -40.29
N LEU A 22 0.17 24.18 -41.39
CA LEU A 22 -0.83 23.09 -41.36
C LEU A 22 -0.23 21.79 -40.81
N SER A 23 1.04 21.50 -41.11
CA SER A 23 1.72 20.31 -40.58
C SER A 23 2.00 20.46 -39.07
N SER A 24 2.34 21.66 -38.59
CA SER A 24 2.52 21.90 -37.15
C SER A 24 1.19 21.92 -36.39
N GLN A 25 0.11 22.48 -36.97
CA GLN A 25 -1.22 22.42 -36.38
C GLN A 25 -1.78 20.99 -36.32
N SER A 26 -1.68 20.22 -37.39
CA SER A 26 -2.11 18.81 -37.38
C SER A 26 -1.27 17.96 -36.42
N GLN A 27 0.05 18.17 -36.34
CA GLN A 27 0.90 17.54 -35.33
C GLN A 27 0.48 17.89 -33.91
N MET A 28 0.17 19.17 -33.65
CA MET A 28 -0.34 19.63 -32.37
C MET A 28 -1.68 18.98 -32.05
N GLU A 29 -2.62 18.92 -32.99
CA GLU A 29 -3.91 18.25 -32.81
C GLU A 29 -3.76 16.75 -32.55
N THR A 30 -2.89 16.04 -33.27
CA THR A 30 -2.59 14.62 -32.96
C THR A 30 -1.95 14.44 -31.60
N SER A 31 -1.05 15.35 -31.20
CA SER A 31 -0.46 15.29 -29.87
C SER A 31 -1.51 15.56 -28.78
N LEU A 32 -2.37 16.57 -28.95
CA LEU A 32 -3.45 16.89 -28.02
C LEU A 32 -4.47 15.75 -27.94
N MET A 33 -4.87 15.16 -29.06
CA MET A 33 -5.76 13.99 -29.09
C MET A 33 -5.12 12.78 -28.43
N SER A 34 -3.82 12.55 -28.63
CA SER A 34 -3.06 11.50 -27.93
C SER A 34 -3.01 11.75 -26.42
N TYR A 35 -2.71 12.98 -25.98
CA TYR A 35 -2.71 13.36 -24.57
C TYR A 35 -4.10 13.24 -23.92
N VAL A 36 -5.16 13.65 -24.61
CA VAL A 36 -6.55 13.54 -24.11
C VAL A 36 -6.99 12.08 -24.02
N MET A 37 -6.69 11.25 -25.02
CA MET A 37 -7.01 9.81 -25.00
C MET A 37 -6.26 9.05 -23.91
N LEU A 38 -5.01 9.40 -23.62
CA LEU A 38 -4.24 8.86 -22.49
C LEU A 38 -4.84 9.29 -21.14
N HIS A 39 -5.35 10.53 -21.06
CA HIS A 39 -5.97 11.06 -19.84
C HIS A 39 -7.29 10.37 -19.51
N ASP A 40 -8.18 10.21 -20.49
CA ASP A 40 -9.49 9.56 -20.31
C ASP A 40 -9.35 8.08 -19.93
N ALA A 41 -8.42 7.35 -20.58
CA ALA A 41 -8.10 5.98 -20.22
C ALA A 41 -7.54 5.89 -18.78
N SER A 42 -6.63 6.79 -18.38
CA SER A 42 -6.05 6.78 -17.05
C SER A 42 -7.07 7.02 -15.93
N PHE A 43 -8.06 7.89 -16.14
CA PHE A 43 -9.10 8.15 -15.14
C PHE A 43 -10.00 6.95 -14.87
N GLU A 44 -10.29 6.13 -15.88
CA GLU A 44 -11.10 4.92 -15.72
C GLU A 44 -10.44 3.94 -14.73
N TYR A 45 -9.14 3.69 -14.88
CA TYR A 45 -8.38 2.81 -13.97
C TYR A 45 -8.35 3.36 -12.53
N TYR A 46 -8.05 4.65 -12.35
CA TYR A 46 -8.05 5.25 -11.00
C TYR A 46 -9.43 5.24 -10.34
N ALA A 47 -10.51 5.40 -11.13
CA ALA A 47 -11.87 5.32 -10.60
C ALA A 47 -12.25 3.89 -10.17
N ILE A 48 -11.83 2.88 -10.95
CA ILE A 48 -11.99 1.46 -10.60
C ILE A 48 -11.24 1.15 -9.30
N ASP A 49 -9.98 1.56 -9.19
CA ASP A 49 -9.18 1.36 -7.99
C ASP A 49 -9.82 2.00 -6.76
N LEU A 50 -10.26 3.25 -6.87
CA LEU A 50 -10.93 3.94 -5.78
C LEU A 50 -12.21 3.20 -5.36
N ALA A 51 -13.02 2.77 -6.33
CA ALA A 51 -14.24 2.02 -6.05
C ALA A 51 -13.93 0.70 -5.32
N ILE A 52 -12.91 -0.04 -5.76
CA ILE A 52 -12.49 -1.30 -5.15
C ILE A 52 -11.94 -1.07 -3.74
N VAL A 53 -11.10 -0.05 -3.54
CA VAL A 53 -10.62 0.33 -2.20
C VAL A 53 -11.79 0.61 -1.27
N LEU A 54 -12.76 1.42 -1.71
CA LEU A 54 -13.93 1.74 -0.91
C LEU A 54 -14.78 0.50 -0.61
N VAL A 55 -14.96 -0.40 -1.59
CA VAL A 55 -15.67 -1.68 -1.41
C VAL A 55 -14.93 -2.59 -0.45
N ILE A 56 -13.59 -2.69 -0.52
CA ILE A 56 -12.79 -3.50 0.41
C ILE A 56 -12.85 -2.91 1.82
N LEU A 57 -12.72 -1.60 1.98
CA LEU A 57 -12.75 -0.94 3.29
C LEU A 57 -14.15 -0.97 3.93
N ALA A 58 -15.21 -0.72 3.15
CA ALA A 58 -16.58 -0.93 3.60
C ALA A 58 -16.82 -2.42 3.88
N GLY A 59 -16.33 -3.27 3.00
CA GLY A 59 -16.33 -4.71 3.11
C GLY A 59 -15.70 -5.18 4.40
N LEU A 60 -14.55 -4.65 4.84
CA LEU A 60 -13.90 -5.04 6.09
C LEU A 60 -14.81 -4.84 7.31
N ARG A 61 -15.67 -3.81 7.27
CA ARG A 61 -16.71 -3.56 8.27
C ARG A 61 -17.91 -4.52 8.17
N PHE A 62 -18.26 -4.98 6.97
CA PHE A 62 -19.34 -5.95 6.75
C PHE A 62 -18.90 -7.42 6.91
N PHE A 63 -17.67 -7.76 6.51
CA PHE A 63 -17.03 -9.07 6.62
C PHE A 63 -16.69 -9.39 8.07
N SER A 64 -16.38 -8.38 8.90
CA SER A 64 -16.36 -8.58 10.35
C SER A 64 -17.72 -9.03 10.90
N GLY A 65 -18.82 -8.72 10.20
CA GLY A 65 -20.18 -9.17 10.51
C GLY A 65 -20.67 -10.43 9.80
N MET A 66 -20.29 -10.68 8.54
CA MET A 66 -20.84 -11.78 7.73
C MET A 66 -19.96 -13.04 7.64
N VAL A 67 -18.62 -12.95 7.73
CA VAL A 67 -17.74 -14.14 7.66
C VAL A 67 -17.54 -14.76 9.05
N ALA A 68 -18.66 -14.87 9.76
CA ALA A 68 -18.78 -15.31 11.14
C ALA A 68 -18.85 -16.84 11.28
N ASN A 69 -17.87 -17.58 10.74
CA ASN A 69 -17.78 -19.01 11.09
C ASN A 69 -16.39 -19.65 11.20
N ILE A 70 -15.26 -18.93 11.09
CA ILE A 70 -13.94 -19.58 11.26
C ILE A 70 -12.96 -18.85 12.20
N SER A 71 -13.06 -17.53 12.40
CA SER A 71 -12.35 -16.85 13.53
C SER A 71 -12.83 -15.43 13.79
N LEU A 72 -14.05 -15.10 13.35
CA LEU A 72 -14.63 -13.75 13.36
C LEU A 72 -15.92 -13.67 14.21
N ARG A 73 -16.27 -14.74 14.93
CA ARG A 73 -17.36 -14.73 15.95
C ARG A 73 -17.07 -13.80 17.14
N GLU A 74 -15.90 -13.15 17.18
CA GLU A 74 -15.42 -12.33 18.31
C GLU A 74 -15.23 -10.84 17.98
N VAL A 75 -15.54 -10.39 16.75
CA VAL A 75 -15.41 -8.97 16.34
C VAL A 75 -16.72 -8.17 16.53
N LEU A 76 -17.80 -8.84 16.91
CA LEU A 76 -19.06 -8.20 17.32
C LEU A 76 -19.43 -8.73 18.71
N SER A 77 -18.71 -8.27 19.74
CA SER A 77 -19.28 -8.30 21.07
C SER A 77 -20.53 -7.45 21.04
N VAL A 78 -21.59 -7.98 21.61
CA VAL A 78 -22.87 -7.31 21.91
C VAL A 78 -22.70 -6.16 22.94
N ASP A 79 -21.46 -5.76 23.22
CA ASP A 79 -21.06 -4.67 24.11
C ASP A 79 -20.24 -3.62 23.33
N ASP A 80 -20.47 -2.34 23.61
CA ASP A 80 -19.73 -1.16 23.13
C ASP A 80 -18.24 -1.19 23.57
N ASN A 81 -17.49 -2.19 23.08
CA ASN A 81 -16.09 -2.39 23.44
C ASN A 81 -15.20 -1.48 22.58
N ALA A 82 -14.84 -0.33 23.16
CA ALA A 82 -13.93 0.64 22.55
C ALA A 82 -12.57 0.02 22.13
N ALA A 83 -12.07 -0.99 22.85
CA ALA A 83 -10.81 -1.64 22.51
C ALA A 83 -10.91 -2.41 21.18
N VAL A 84 -12.00 -3.14 20.94
CA VAL A 84 -12.25 -3.80 19.65
C VAL A 84 -12.31 -2.77 18.52
N GLY A 85 -13.01 -1.65 18.74
CA GLY A 85 -13.09 -0.56 17.77
C GLY A 85 -11.73 0.05 17.41
N ILE A 86 -10.84 0.23 18.39
CA ILE A 86 -9.48 0.78 18.18
C ILE A 86 -8.61 -0.19 17.37
N SER A 87 -8.60 -1.49 17.72
CA SER A 87 -7.84 -2.50 16.97
C SER A 87 -8.36 -2.62 15.54
N LEU A 88 -9.68 -2.65 15.34
CA LEU A 88 -10.31 -2.67 14.01
C LEU A 88 -9.92 -1.43 13.19
N THR A 89 -9.92 -0.25 13.80
CA THR A 89 -9.47 0.98 13.12
C THR A 89 -8.02 0.86 12.66
N GLY A 90 -7.14 0.28 13.48
CA GLY A 90 -5.76 -0.03 13.09
C GLY A 90 -5.67 -0.97 11.88
N ALA A 91 -6.50 -2.01 11.83
CA ALA A 91 -6.58 -2.92 10.69
C ALA A 91 -7.09 -2.21 9.42
N VAL A 92 -8.13 -1.39 9.52
CA VAL A 92 -8.68 -0.58 8.41
C VAL A 92 -7.62 0.36 7.86
N ILE A 93 -6.93 1.11 8.74
CA ILE A 93 -5.83 1.99 8.33
C ILE A 93 -4.71 1.18 7.69
N GLY A 94 -4.35 0.02 8.25
CA GLY A 94 -3.33 -0.86 7.70
C GLY A 94 -3.64 -1.33 6.28
N VAL A 95 -4.86 -1.82 6.05
CA VAL A 95 -5.32 -2.23 4.71
C VAL A 95 -5.32 -1.03 3.75
N ALA A 96 -5.81 0.14 4.17
CA ALA A 96 -5.81 1.34 3.33
C ALA A 96 -4.40 1.77 2.91
N ILE A 97 -3.44 1.77 3.85
CA ILE A 97 -2.02 2.09 3.56
C ILE A 97 -1.43 1.08 2.57
N MET A 98 -1.74 -0.21 2.72
CA MET A 98 -1.26 -1.25 1.82
C MET A 98 -1.82 -1.07 0.40
N LEU A 99 -3.13 -0.84 0.28
CA LEU A 99 -3.80 -0.62 -0.99
C LEU A 99 -3.28 0.61 -1.72
N MET A 100 -2.89 1.67 -0.99
CA MET A 100 -2.21 2.83 -1.58
C MET A 100 -0.92 2.45 -2.32
N GLY A 101 -0.25 1.37 -1.91
CA GLY A 101 0.92 0.85 -2.64
C GLY A 101 0.55 0.12 -3.93
N ALA A 102 -0.61 -0.55 -3.98
CA ALA A 102 -1.07 -1.26 -5.16
C ALA A 102 -1.53 -0.31 -6.28
N VAL A 103 -2.23 0.78 -5.92
CA VAL A 103 -2.73 1.80 -6.87
C VAL A 103 -1.61 2.60 -7.56
N ALA A 104 -0.40 2.61 -7.00
CA ALA A 104 0.73 3.36 -7.55
C ALA A 104 1.44 2.64 -8.73
N GLY A 105 0.96 1.47 -9.15
CA GLY A 105 1.51 0.71 -10.28
C GLY A 105 1.08 1.25 -11.65
N ASP A 106 1.84 0.91 -12.69
CA ASP A 106 1.51 1.29 -14.07
C ASP A 106 0.29 0.52 -14.60
N ALA A 107 -0.66 1.22 -15.21
CA ALA A 107 -1.91 0.66 -15.74
C ALA A 107 -1.63 -0.05 -17.07
N GLY A 108 -1.19 -1.31 -16.98
CA GLY A 108 -0.76 -2.10 -18.14
C GLY A 108 -1.79 -3.11 -18.68
N GLY A 109 -2.85 -3.39 -17.91
CA GLY A 109 -3.85 -4.43 -18.22
C GLY A 109 -5.19 -3.88 -18.70
N THR A 110 -6.12 -4.78 -19.03
CA THR A 110 -7.53 -4.37 -19.27
C THR A 110 -8.19 -3.93 -17.95
N PRO A 111 -9.23 -3.05 -17.98
CA PRO A 111 -9.91 -2.60 -16.76
C PRO A 111 -10.42 -3.73 -15.85
N GLY A 112 -10.82 -4.87 -16.45
CA GLY A 112 -11.24 -6.05 -15.71
C GLY A 112 -10.09 -6.80 -15.03
N GLU A 113 -8.91 -6.85 -15.65
CA GLU A 113 -7.71 -7.45 -15.06
C GLU A 113 -7.17 -6.59 -13.92
N GLU A 114 -7.18 -5.26 -14.09
CA GLU A 114 -6.83 -4.30 -13.04
C GLU A 114 -7.75 -4.50 -11.83
N ALA A 115 -9.06 -4.57 -12.06
CA ALA A 115 -10.03 -4.78 -10.99
C ALA A 115 -9.79 -6.09 -10.21
N LEU A 116 -9.49 -7.17 -10.92
CA LEU A 116 -9.21 -8.47 -10.31
C LEU A 116 -7.92 -8.46 -9.50
N LEU A 117 -6.87 -7.83 -10.04
CA LEU A 117 -5.56 -7.71 -9.41
C LEU A 117 -5.65 -6.83 -8.15
N MET A 118 -6.32 -5.69 -8.23
CA MET A 118 -6.54 -4.78 -7.10
C MET A 118 -7.38 -5.44 -6.00
N PHE A 119 -8.42 -6.20 -6.37
CA PHE A 119 -9.16 -7.02 -5.42
C PHE A 119 -8.28 -8.08 -4.76
N GLY A 120 -7.40 -8.73 -5.52
CA GLY A 120 -6.40 -9.68 -5.03
C GLY A 120 -5.46 -9.07 -3.99
N TYR A 121 -4.91 -7.89 -4.25
CA TYR A 121 -4.09 -7.15 -3.28
C TYR A 121 -4.88 -6.78 -2.02
N GLY A 122 -6.17 -6.47 -2.15
CA GLY A 122 -7.08 -6.28 -1.03
C GLY A 122 -7.20 -7.51 -0.12
N VAL A 123 -7.48 -8.66 -0.73
CA VAL A 123 -7.58 -9.93 0.00
C VAL A 123 -6.26 -10.27 0.69
N VAL A 124 -5.13 -10.15 -0.02
CA VAL A 124 -3.79 -10.37 0.54
C VAL A 124 -3.55 -9.42 1.71
N GLY A 125 -3.89 -8.14 1.59
CA GLY A 125 -3.73 -7.15 2.67
C GLY A 125 -4.52 -7.51 3.92
N ILE A 126 -5.77 -7.93 3.78
CA ILE A 126 -6.60 -8.39 4.91
C ILE A 126 -5.96 -9.61 5.58
N VAL A 127 -5.54 -10.60 4.80
CA VAL A 127 -4.87 -11.81 5.33
C VAL A 127 -3.59 -11.45 6.06
N LEU A 128 -2.75 -10.58 5.48
CA LEU A 128 -1.51 -10.13 6.11
C LEU A 128 -1.76 -9.39 7.42
N MET A 129 -2.79 -8.54 7.50
CA MET A 129 -3.15 -7.88 8.77
C MET A 129 -3.57 -8.91 9.82
N TRP A 130 -4.39 -9.90 9.45
CA TRP A 130 -4.78 -10.98 10.37
C TRP A 130 -3.58 -11.79 10.88
N VAL A 131 -2.66 -12.19 9.99
CA VAL A 131 -1.42 -12.90 10.36
C VAL A 131 -0.56 -12.01 11.27
N THR A 132 -0.47 -10.71 11.00
CA THR A 132 0.31 -9.76 11.78
C THR A 132 -0.15 -9.67 13.23
N SER A 133 -1.46 -9.62 13.48
CA SER A 133 -1.98 -9.65 14.87
C SER A 133 -1.68 -10.98 15.56
N ARG A 134 -1.78 -12.12 14.85
CA ARG A 134 -1.42 -13.44 15.41
C ARG A 134 0.06 -13.54 15.77
N LEU A 135 0.95 -13.10 14.88
CA LEU A 135 2.39 -13.03 15.14
C LEU A 135 2.72 -12.08 16.28
N PHE A 136 2.02 -10.95 16.36
CA PHE A 136 2.26 -10.00 17.44
C PHE A 136 1.91 -10.58 18.81
N ASP A 137 0.77 -11.27 18.90
CA ASP A 137 0.29 -11.93 20.12
C ASP A 137 1.22 -13.06 20.57
N HIS A 138 1.59 -13.98 19.66
CA HIS A 138 2.32 -15.19 20.03
C HIS A 138 3.85 -15.02 20.02
N LEU A 139 4.39 -14.23 19.09
CA LEU A 139 5.83 -14.11 18.89
C LEU A 139 6.40 -12.84 19.52
N SER A 140 5.78 -11.68 19.29
CA SER A 140 6.31 -10.39 19.77
C SER A 140 5.97 -10.11 21.23
N MET A 141 4.79 -10.52 21.69
CA MET A 141 4.26 -10.30 23.05
C MET A 141 3.90 -11.60 23.80
N PRO A 142 4.81 -12.58 23.91
CA PRO A 142 4.46 -13.94 24.34
C PRO A 142 3.93 -14.08 25.77
N ASN A 143 4.12 -13.09 26.66
CA ASN A 143 3.67 -13.19 28.06
C ASN A 143 2.27 -12.62 28.28
N ILE A 144 1.63 -12.04 27.25
CA ILE A 144 0.28 -11.48 27.37
C ILE A 144 -0.59 -11.87 26.17
N PRO A 145 -1.82 -12.35 26.39
CA PRO A 145 -2.74 -12.64 25.30
C PRO A 145 -3.43 -11.34 24.84
N ILE A 146 -2.77 -10.55 23.99
CA ILE A 146 -3.26 -9.28 23.43
C ILE A 146 -4.67 -9.43 22.89
N HIS A 147 -4.94 -10.49 22.11
CA HIS A 147 -6.26 -10.69 21.51
C HIS A 147 -7.34 -10.83 22.57
N ASN A 148 -7.10 -11.66 23.60
CA ASN A 148 -8.04 -11.85 24.70
C ASN A 148 -8.23 -10.56 25.53
N LEU A 149 -7.15 -9.79 25.72
CA LEU A 149 -7.21 -8.50 26.42
C LEU A 149 -8.08 -7.49 25.66
N ILE A 150 -8.00 -7.45 24.32
CA ILE A 150 -8.85 -6.57 23.50
C ILE A 150 -10.32 -6.97 23.63
N GLN A 151 -10.64 -8.27 23.55
CA GLN A 151 -12.01 -8.76 23.75
C GLN A 151 -12.58 -8.40 25.14
N LYS A 152 -11.72 -8.35 26.16
CA LYS A 152 -12.06 -7.93 27.53
C LYS A 152 -12.12 -6.41 27.73
N GLY A 153 -11.93 -5.61 26.69
CA GLY A 153 -12.03 -4.15 26.76
C GLY A 153 -10.73 -3.42 27.12
N ASN A 154 -9.58 -4.08 27.05
CA ASN A 154 -8.31 -3.42 27.32
C ASN A 154 -7.89 -2.52 26.15
N VAL A 155 -8.16 -1.23 26.31
CA VAL A 155 -7.80 -0.18 25.34
C VAL A 155 -6.29 -0.10 25.10
N ALA A 156 -5.45 -0.31 26.12
CA ALA A 156 -4.00 -0.27 25.96
C ALA A 156 -3.50 -1.40 25.05
N ALA A 157 -4.06 -2.61 25.19
CA ALA A 157 -3.78 -3.73 24.29
C ALA A 157 -4.21 -3.43 22.85
N ALA A 158 -5.37 -2.81 22.67
CA ALA A 158 -5.85 -2.41 21.34
C ALA A 158 -4.98 -1.35 20.67
N MET A 159 -4.48 -0.36 21.43
CA MET A 159 -3.60 0.67 20.91
C MET A 159 -2.27 0.09 20.40
N VAL A 160 -1.69 -0.88 21.13
CA VAL A 160 -0.45 -1.52 20.68
C VAL A 160 -0.65 -2.42 19.46
N ASP A 161 -1.79 -3.11 19.38
CA ASP A 161 -2.15 -3.92 18.21
C ASP A 161 -2.38 -3.03 16.98
N ALA A 162 -3.16 -1.95 17.12
CA ALA A 162 -3.36 -0.97 16.06
C ALA A 162 -2.04 -0.37 15.56
N GLY A 163 -1.15 0.04 16.47
CA GLY A 163 0.19 0.52 16.11
C GLY A 163 1.04 -0.52 15.40
N ASN A 164 0.91 -1.80 15.76
CA ASN A 164 1.60 -2.92 15.10
C ASN A 164 1.11 -3.13 13.66
N LEU A 165 -0.20 -3.08 13.44
CA LEU A 165 -0.80 -3.20 12.11
C LEU A 165 -0.41 -2.04 11.20
N ILE A 166 -0.53 -0.80 11.70
CA ILE A 166 -0.15 0.41 10.95
C ILE A 166 1.34 0.40 10.59
N ALA A 167 2.22 0.07 11.55
CA ALA A 167 3.66 0.01 11.29
C ALA A 167 4.02 -1.03 10.23
N THR A 168 3.36 -2.19 10.27
CA THR A 168 3.55 -3.25 9.27
C THR A 168 3.13 -2.78 7.89
N ALA A 169 1.94 -2.17 7.77
CA ALA A 169 1.44 -1.67 6.50
C ALA A 169 2.34 -0.61 5.87
N ILE A 170 2.90 0.30 6.68
CA ILE A 170 3.84 1.32 6.20
C ILE A 170 5.07 0.69 5.54
N ILE A 171 5.67 -0.34 6.16
CA ILE A 171 6.85 -1.01 5.61
C ILE A 171 6.46 -1.78 4.34
N VAL A 172 5.35 -2.53 4.37
CA VAL A 172 4.90 -3.31 3.20
C VAL A 172 4.59 -2.41 2.01
N ARG A 173 3.93 -1.26 2.24
CA ARG A 173 3.70 -0.25 1.19
C ARG A 173 5.01 0.23 0.57
N ALA A 174 6.05 0.44 1.40
CA ALA A 174 7.36 0.85 0.89
C ALA A 174 8.00 -0.24 0.02
N VAL A 175 7.82 -1.52 0.36
CA VAL A 175 8.27 -2.64 -0.48
C VAL A 175 7.51 -2.66 -1.81
N MET A 176 6.20 -2.36 -1.80
CA MET A 176 5.39 -2.34 -3.02
C MET A 176 5.90 -1.34 -4.05
N SER A 177 6.49 -0.21 -3.64
CA SER A 177 7.03 0.78 -4.59
C SER A 177 8.29 0.32 -5.32
N TRP A 178 8.84 -0.85 -4.99
CA TRP A 178 10.02 -1.42 -5.64
C TRP A 178 9.65 -2.38 -6.78
N VAL A 179 8.35 -2.64 -6.98
CA VAL A 179 7.86 -3.61 -7.94
C VAL A 179 6.77 -2.98 -8.79
N ASP A 180 6.81 -3.29 -10.08
CA ASP A 180 5.73 -2.90 -10.99
C ASP A 180 4.45 -3.63 -10.57
N GLY A 181 3.46 -2.86 -10.11
CA GLY A 181 2.24 -3.37 -9.47
C GLY A 181 1.39 -4.28 -10.35
N SER A 182 1.57 -4.22 -11.67
CA SER A 182 0.76 -4.89 -12.70
C SER A 182 1.04 -6.38 -12.89
N THR A 183 1.98 -6.97 -12.13
CA THR A 183 2.35 -8.40 -12.30
C THR A 183 2.03 -9.24 -11.06
N TYR A 184 1.60 -10.48 -11.26
CA TYR A 184 1.42 -11.48 -10.20
C TYR A 184 2.70 -11.72 -9.35
N MET A 185 3.88 -11.44 -9.89
CA MET A 185 5.15 -11.46 -9.15
C MET A 185 5.20 -10.41 -8.03
N GLY A 186 4.47 -9.30 -8.16
CA GLY A 186 4.37 -8.28 -7.11
C GLY A 186 3.85 -8.84 -5.79
N ILE A 187 2.88 -9.76 -5.82
CA ILE A 187 2.37 -10.42 -4.62
C ILE A 187 3.48 -11.22 -3.93
N ALA A 188 4.30 -11.96 -4.68
CA ALA A 188 5.39 -12.74 -4.10
C ALA A 188 6.45 -11.86 -3.42
N VAL A 189 6.81 -10.73 -4.03
CA VAL A 189 7.75 -9.77 -3.44
C VAL A 189 7.16 -9.09 -2.21
N VAL A 190 5.86 -8.75 -2.23
CA VAL A 190 5.14 -8.24 -1.06
C VAL A 190 5.19 -9.22 0.11
N LEU A 191 4.97 -10.51 -0.14
CA LEU A 191 5.09 -11.55 0.88
C LEU A 191 6.52 -11.66 1.42
N ALA A 192 7.54 -11.60 0.56
CA ALA A 192 8.93 -11.62 0.98
C ALA A 192 9.28 -10.40 1.85
N GLY A 193 8.92 -9.20 1.40
CA GLY A 193 9.14 -7.97 2.16
C GLY A 193 8.34 -7.91 3.46
N TYR A 194 7.14 -8.50 3.48
CA TYR A 194 6.37 -8.68 4.70
C TYR A 194 7.12 -9.51 5.74
N VAL A 195 7.75 -10.63 5.34
CA VAL A 195 8.54 -11.46 6.27
C VAL A 195 9.69 -10.65 6.87
N VAL A 196 10.40 -9.86 6.04
CA VAL A 196 11.46 -8.97 6.50
C VAL A 196 10.91 -7.89 7.46
N ALA A 197 9.76 -7.29 7.13
CA ALA A 197 9.09 -6.31 7.98
C ALA A 197 8.75 -6.90 9.36
N GLN A 198 8.21 -8.12 9.41
CA GLN A 198 7.90 -8.81 10.66
C GLN A 198 9.17 -9.07 11.48
N ALA A 199 10.27 -9.48 10.84
CA ALA A 199 11.55 -9.69 11.52
C ALA A 199 12.08 -8.38 12.14
N ILE A 200 12.05 -7.27 11.41
CA ILE A 200 12.49 -5.96 11.92
C ILE A 200 11.62 -5.51 13.10
N LEU A 201 10.29 -5.57 12.96
CA LEU A 201 9.36 -5.16 14.02
C LEU A 201 9.44 -6.06 15.26
N TYR A 202 9.70 -7.36 15.07
CA TYR A 202 9.99 -8.29 16.15
C TYR A 202 11.25 -7.88 16.91
N LEU A 203 12.36 -7.64 16.20
CA LEU A 203 13.62 -7.20 16.83
C LEU A 203 13.47 -5.87 17.57
N ALA A 204 12.79 -4.89 16.95
CA ALA A 204 12.47 -3.62 17.60
C ALA A 204 11.66 -3.82 18.89
N THR A 205 10.73 -4.77 18.90
CA THR A 205 9.93 -5.10 20.08
C THR A 205 10.77 -5.75 21.18
N ARG A 206 11.64 -6.71 20.83
CA ARG A 206 12.57 -7.33 21.79
C ARG A 206 13.51 -6.31 22.40
N TYR A 207 14.09 -5.44 21.58
CA TYR A 207 14.91 -4.32 22.06
C TYR A 207 14.13 -3.44 23.04
N ARG A 208 12.89 -3.08 22.70
CA ARG A 208 12.06 -2.22 23.54
C ARG A 208 11.70 -2.85 24.88
N ILE A 209 11.35 -4.14 24.90
CA ILE A 209 11.09 -4.89 26.12
C ILE A 209 12.36 -4.95 26.99
N ALA A 210 13.51 -5.25 26.39
CA ALA A 210 14.79 -5.31 27.11
C ALA A 210 15.18 -3.96 27.73
N VAL A 211 15.04 -2.86 26.98
CA VAL A 211 15.34 -1.51 27.46
C VAL A 211 14.38 -1.11 28.59
N PHE A 212 13.10 -1.46 28.50
CA PHE A 212 12.14 -1.17 29.54
C PHE A 212 12.48 -1.89 30.84
N ALA A 213 12.77 -3.19 30.77
CA ALA A 213 13.14 -4.01 31.93
C ALA A 213 14.42 -3.50 32.61
N ARG A 214 15.41 -3.03 31.84
CA ARG A 214 16.64 -2.42 32.39
C ARG A 214 16.38 -1.10 33.11
N ARG A 215 15.40 -0.30 32.66
CA ARG A 215 15.10 1.02 33.24
C ARG A 215 14.09 0.98 34.38
N HIS A 216 13.31 -0.08 34.51
CA HIS A 216 12.30 -0.25 35.55
C HIS A 216 12.42 -1.64 36.20
N PRO A 217 13.34 -1.79 37.18
CA PRO A 217 13.52 -3.05 37.89
C PRO A 217 12.20 -3.54 38.50
N GLY A 218 11.88 -4.83 38.31
CA GLY A 218 10.66 -5.46 38.84
C GLY A 218 9.38 -5.19 38.04
N LYS A 219 9.43 -4.38 36.97
CA LYS A 219 8.29 -4.14 36.07
C LYS A 219 8.53 -4.75 34.70
N SER A 220 7.48 -5.31 34.09
CA SER A 220 7.52 -5.75 32.71
C SER A 220 6.62 -4.88 31.83
N LEU A 221 7.11 -4.56 30.63
CA LEU A 221 6.36 -3.76 29.65
C LEU A 221 5.03 -4.43 29.30
N GLN A 222 5.04 -5.76 29.18
CA GLN A 222 3.87 -6.53 28.81
C GLN A 222 2.81 -6.54 29.92
N GLN A 223 3.20 -6.75 31.19
CA GLN A 223 2.23 -6.71 32.29
C GLN A 223 1.64 -5.31 32.47
N GLU A 224 2.42 -4.25 32.27
CA GLU A 224 1.90 -2.87 32.33
C GLU A 224 0.87 -2.59 31.22
N ILE A 225 1.08 -3.12 30.00
CA ILE A 225 0.08 -3.06 28.93
C ILE A 225 -1.16 -3.90 29.32
N ALA A 226 -0.98 -5.11 29.84
CA ALA A 226 -2.09 -5.95 30.30
C ALA A 226 -2.87 -5.31 31.46
N GLY A 227 -2.21 -4.50 32.29
CA GLY A 227 -2.81 -3.69 33.33
C GLY A 227 -3.53 -2.43 32.84
N GLY A 228 -3.58 -2.18 31.52
CA GLY A 228 -4.32 -1.07 30.93
C GLY A 228 -3.56 0.26 30.89
N ASN A 229 -2.23 0.26 30.97
CA ASN A 229 -1.42 1.48 30.92
C ASN A 229 -1.43 2.12 29.52
N MET A 230 -2.41 2.99 29.26
CA MET A 230 -2.61 3.65 27.97
C MET A 230 -1.42 4.52 27.55
N ALA A 231 -0.78 5.23 28.49
CA ALA A 231 0.36 6.08 28.18
C ALA A 231 1.55 5.25 27.66
N LEU A 232 1.82 4.11 28.29
CA LEU A 232 2.85 3.18 27.82
C LEU A 232 2.50 2.57 26.46
N ALA A 233 1.22 2.21 26.25
CA ALA A 233 0.74 1.68 24.99
C ALA A 233 0.88 2.67 23.82
N VAL A 234 0.46 3.93 24.00
CA VAL A 234 0.63 4.99 22.98
C VAL A 234 2.10 5.17 22.62
N ARG A 235 2.98 5.22 23.62
CA ARG A 235 4.42 5.35 23.39
C ARG A 235 4.99 4.17 22.63
N PHE A 236 4.55 2.95 22.95
CA PHE A 236 4.97 1.74 22.25
C PHE A 236 4.48 1.72 20.80
N ALA A 237 3.21 2.03 20.57
CA ALA A 237 2.60 2.14 19.24
C ALA A 237 3.33 3.19 18.39
N GLY A 238 3.54 4.40 18.91
CA GLY A 238 4.26 5.46 18.22
C GLY A 238 5.71 5.08 17.89
N HIS A 239 6.40 4.36 18.78
CA HIS A 239 7.74 3.85 18.49
C HIS A 239 7.74 2.85 17.32
N ARG A 240 6.78 1.92 17.28
CA ARG A 240 6.67 0.95 16.17
C ARG A 240 6.35 1.63 14.85
N ILE A 241 5.40 2.57 14.83
CA ILE A 241 5.09 3.37 13.64
C ILE A 241 6.34 4.14 13.18
N GLY A 242 7.08 4.74 14.12
CA GLY A 242 8.34 5.41 13.84
C GLY A 242 9.42 4.49 13.24
N VAL A 243 9.51 3.24 13.72
CA VAL A 243 10.38 2.23 13.09
C VAL A 243 9.94 1.94 11.66
N GLY A 244 8.64 1.78 11.42
CA GLY A 244 8.11 1.57 10.07
C GLY A 244 8.48 2.70 9.13
N LEU A 245 8.26 3.95 9.54
CA LEU A 245 8.64 5.14 8.78
C LEU A 245 10.16 5.23 8.54
N ALA A 246 10.99 4.89 9.53
CA ALA A 246 12.44 4.89 9.39
C ALA A 246 12.92 3.84 8.39
N VAL A 247 12.32 2.64 8.38
CA VAL A 247 12.60 1.60 7.39
C VAL A 247 12.18 2.06 5.99
N THR A 248 11.01 2.68 5.85
CA THR A 248 10.57 3.28 4.59
C THR A 248 11.57 4.34 4.09
N ALA A 249 12.06 5.22 4.96
CA ALA A 249 13.06 6.22 4.58
C ALA A 249 14.39 5.58 4.14
N ALA A 250 14.85 4.53 4.82
CA ALA A 250 16.06 3.80 4.44
C ALA A 250 15.90 3.07 3.09
N SER A 251 14.67 2.70 2.73
CA SER A 251 14.37 2.03 1.46
C SER A 251 14.49 2.96 0.23
N GLY A 252 14.49 4.29 0.42
CA GLY A 252 14.61 5.26 -0.67
C GLY A 252 16.05 5.59 -1.11
N ILE A 253 17.07 4.85 -0.65
CA ILE A 253 18.47 5.15 -0.99
C ILE A 253 18.76 4.71 -2.44
N VAL A 254 18.95 5.72 -3.30
CA VAL A 254 19.18 5.64 -4.75
C VAL A 254 20.49 4.91 -5.10
N ILE A 255 20.42 4.07 -6.12
CA ILE A 255 21.57 3.53 -6.85
C ILE A 255 22.19 4.67 -7.66
N TYR A 256 23.41 5.11 -7.31
CA TYR A 256 24.18 5.98 -8.18
C TYR A 256 24.53 5.21 -9.46
N MET A 257 23.91 5.58 -10.58
CA MET A 257 24.42 5.18 -11.89
C MET A 257 25.75 5.89 -12.11
N LEU A 258 26.84 5.11 -12.17
CA LEU A 258 28.13 5.54 -12.70
C LEU A 258 28.03 5.62 -14.23
N ASP A 259 27.10 6.42 -14.74
CA ASP A 259 27.04 6.71 -16.17
C ASP A 259 27.82 7.99 -16.43
N ASN A 260 28.89 7.83 -17.23
CA ASN A 260 29.67 8.86 -17.94
C ASN A 260 30.94 9.38 -17.24
N VAL A 261 31.86 8.48 -16.90
CA VAL A 261 33.28 8.80 -16.95
C VAL A 261 33.93 7.81 -17.91
N TRP A 262 33.91 8.10 -19.22
CA TRP A 262 34.97 7.89 -20.23
C TRP A 262 34.48 8.46 -21.57
#